data_AF-A0A7S2XHV5-F1
#
_entry.id   AF-A0A7S2XHV5-F1
#
_cell.length_a   1.000
_cell.length_b   1.000
_cell.length_c   1.000
_cell.angle_alpha   90.00
_cell.angle_beta   90.00
_cell.angle_gamma   90.00
#
_symmetry.space_group_name_H-M   'P 1'
#
loop_
_entity.id
_entity.type
_entity.pdbx_description
1 polymer ?
#
loop_
_entity_poly.entity_id
_entity_poly.type
_entity_poly.pdbx_seq_one_letter_code
_entity_poly.pdbx_strand_id
1 'polypeptide(L)'
;GFVAKIPCELQGVDQDISVVLNLCQSIHVDAPSETPDHTGQMRVRLPLSCGPLREEKDGAGNQCVAFDVVFHPEVITRCQKETGFKETVASFAFQNIQRKFKVQPSGKFKFPRLRYMGIRPAKQRIRKRPASRKVEEIGGTKSPLPSSGDKLPPTMFQAKIPKVKAEPPPMTKQEAKLLEDFRKHVRAIT
;
A
#
# COMPACT_ATOMS: atom_id res chain seq x y z
N GLY A 1 -8.62 -9.21 10.04
CA GLY A 1 -8.67 -7.98 9.22
C GLY A 1 -9.59 -6.94 9.83
N PHE A 2 -9.53 -5.70 9.35
CA PHE A 2 -10.37 -4.58 9.77
C PHE A 2 -10.55 -3.58 8.64
N VAL A 3 -11.53 -2.68 8.77
CA VAL A 3 -11.80 -1.63 7.79
C VAL A 3 -11.28 -0.28 8.28
N ALA A 4 -10.63 0.46 7.40
CA ALA A 4 -10.31 1.87 7.59
C ALA A 4 -10.97 2.69 6.48
N LYS A 5 -11.73 3.73 6.83
CA LYS A 5 -12.39 4.65 5.89
C LYS A 5 -11.74 6.02 6.03
N ILE A 6 -11.41 6.68 4.92
CA ILE A 6 -10.84 8.02 4.92
C ILE A 6 -11.50 8.87 3.82
N PRO A 7 -11.97 10.08 4.13
CA PRO A 7 -12.44 11.01 3.10
C PRO A 7 -11.23 11.58 2.34
N CYS A 8 -11.37 11.72 1.04
CA CYS A 8 -10.30 12.12 0.13
C CYS A 8 -10.82 13.09 -0.92
N GLU A 9 -9.95 14.00 -1.31
CA GLU A 9 -10.13 14.89 -2.44
C GLU A 9 -9.37 14.30 -3.64
N LEU A 10 -10.04 14.25 -4.79
CA LEU A 10 -9.44 13.84 -6.06
C LEU A 10 -9.40 15.04 -6.99
N GLN A 11 -8.21 15.34 -7.53
CA GLN A 11 -8.05 16.45 -8.44
C GLN A 11 -8.98 16.33 -9.66
N GLY A 12 -9.88 17.31 -9.82
CA GLY A 12 -10.87 17.36 -10.91
C GLY A 12 -12.21 16.67 -10.59
N VAL A 13 -12.50 16.46 -9.30
CA VAL A 13 -13.82 16.08 -8.76
C VAL A 13 -14.15 17.03 -7.61
N ASP A 14 -15.28 17.74 -7.70
CA ASP A 14 -15.65 18.77 -6.72
C ASP A 14 -16.16 18.21 -5.39
N GLN A 15 -16.53 16.93 -5.35
CA GLN A 15 -17.03 16.27 -4.15
C GLN A 15 -15.98 15.35 -3.53
N ASP A 16 -15.95 15.33 -2.20
CA ASP A 16 -15.13 14.42 -1.42
C ASP A 16 -15.56 12.96 -1.67
N ILE A 17 -14.57 12.12 -1.97
CA ILE A 17 -14.78 10.69 -2.10
C ILE A 17 -14.39 9.98 -0.82
N SER A 18 -15.13 8.94 -0.45
CA SER A 18 -14.72 8.05 0.62
C SER A 18 -13.88 6.90 0.07
N VAL A 19 -12.63 6.81 0.49
CA VAL A 19 -11.76 5.66 0.23
C VAL A 19 -11.84 4.69 1.41
N VAL A 20 -12.17 3.45 1.12
CA VAL A 20 -12.28 2.35 2.09
C VAL A 20 -11.15 1.36 1.86
N LEU A 21 -10.41 1.06 2.92
CA LEU A 21 -9.34 0.08 2.95
C LEU A 21 -9.81 -1.14 3.74
N ASN A 22 -9.96 -2.26 3.05
CA ASN A 22 -10.16 -3.57 3.65
C ASN A 22 -8.79 -4.16 3.98
N LEU A 23 -8.34 -4.02 5.22
CA LEU A 23 -7.07 -4.59 5.68
C LEU A 23 -7.24 -6.08 5.97
N CYS A 24 -6.87 -6.90 4.99
CA CYS A 24 -6.92 -8.35 5.01
C CYS A 24 -5.58 -8.96 5.44
N GLN A 25 -5.59 -10.26 5.73
CA GLN A 25 -4.40 -11.01 6.11
C GLN A 25 -4.21 -12.26 5.25
N SER A 26 -2.96 -12.59 4.93
CA SER A 26 -2.60 -13.83 4.26
C SER A 26 -1.15 -14.20 4.59
N ILE A 27 -0.90 -15.46 4.92
CA ILE A 27 0.46 -16.00 5.14
C ILE A 27 1.35 -15.96 3.88
N HIS A 28 0.74 -15.73 2.71
CA HIS A 28 1.46 -15.68 1.43
C HIS A 28 2.10 -14.31 1.15
N VAL A 29 1.82 -13.30 1.97
CA VAL A 29 2.51 -12.01 1.94
C VAL A 29 3.73 -12.12 2.86
N ASP A 30 4.90 -11.66 2.40
CA ASP A 30 6.13 -11.67 3.20
C ASP A 30 5.90 -11.07 4.61
N ALA A 31 6.51 -11.67 5.62
CA ALA A 31 6.48 -11.18 6.99
C ALA A 31 7.08 -9.76 7.11
N PRO A 32 6.62 -8.94 8.09
CA PRO A 32 7.26 -7.67 8.38
C PRO A 32 8.70 -7.90 8.83
N SER A 33 9.60 -6.97 8.48
CA SER A 33 11.00 -7.05 8.92
C SER A 33 11.44 -5.72 9.52
N GLU A 34 12.11 -5.78 10.65
CA GLU A 34 12.66 -4.61 11.34
C GLU A 34 14.19 -4.66 11.24
N THR A 35 14.81 -3.60 10.70
CA THR A 35 16.26 -3.50 10.52
C THR A 35 16.75 -2.17 11.07
N PRO A 36 17.81 -2.13 11.90
CA PRO A 36 18.39 -0.87 12.32
C PRO A 36 19.01 -0.15 11.11
N ASP A 37 18.97 1.17 11.12
CA ASP A 37 19.67 1.98 10.13
C ASP A 37 21.00 2.54 10.62
N HIS A 38 21.68 3.29 9.76
CA HIS A 38 22.99 3.88 10.04
C HIS A 38 22.95 4.90 11.19
N THR A 39 21.76 5.34 11.62
CA THR A 39 21.56 6.23 12.78
C THR A 39 21.13 5.48 14.04
N GLY A 40 21.05 4.14 13.97
CA GLY A 40 20.55 3.29 15.06
C GLY A 40 19.02 3.28 15.18
N GLN A 41 18.30 3.93 14.27
CA GLN A 41 16.83 3.94 14.27
C GLN A 41 16.29 2.67 13.62
N MET A 42 15.25 2.09 14.20
CA MET A 42 14.63 0.89 13.66
C MET A 42 13.78 1.21 12.42
N ARG A 43 14.13 0.60 11.28
CA ARG A 43 13.33 0.68 10.05
C ARG A 43 12.42 -0.53 9.94
N VAL A 44 11.13 -0.27 9.86
CA VAL A 44 10.12 -1.31 9.65
C VAL A 44 9.76 -1.38 8.17
N ARG A 45 9.94 -2.56 7.58
CA ARG A 45 9.44 -2.90 6.25
C ARG A 45 8.14 -3.68 6.40
N LEU A 46 7.08 -3.17 5.80
CA LEU A 46 5.75 -3.79 5.78
C LEU A 46 5.39 -4.19 4.34
N PRO A 47 5.63 -5.46 3.94
CA PRO A 47 5.16 -5.97 2.66
C PRO A 47 3.63 -5.95 2.62
N LEU A 48 3.08 -5.48 1.49
CA LEU A 48 1.64 -5.50 1.24
C LEU A 48 1.32 -5.90 -0.19
N SER A 49 0.10 -6.40 -0.38
CA SER A 49 -0.51 -6.58 -1.68
C SER A 49 -1.77 -5.73 -1.74
N CYS A 50 -1.93 -4.93 -2.80
CA CYS A 50 -3.10 -4.08 -3.00
C CYS A 50 -3.92 -4.62 -4.17
N GLY A 51 -5.19 -4.88 -3.93
CA GLY A 51 -6.14 -5.44 -4.88
C GLY A 51 -6.62 -4.42 -5.91
N PRO A 52 -7.49 -4.86 -6.84
CA PRO A 52 -8.17 -3.95 -7.73
C PRO A 52 -9.07 -3.01 -6.92
N LEU A 53 -9.31 -1.84 -7.50
CA LEU A 53 -10.33 -0.95 -7.00
C LEU A 53 -11.72 -1.57 -7.19
N ARG A 54 -12.63 -1.29 -6.26
CA ARG A 54 -14.05 -1.61 -6.39
C ARG A 54 -14.94 -0.45 -5.97
N GLU A 55 -16.06 -0.33 -6.66
CA GLU A 55 -17.24 0.43 -6.23
C GLU A 55 -17.98 -0.31 -5.12
N GLU A 56 -18.37 0.41 -4.09
CA GLU A 56 -19.09 -0.15 -2.96
C GLU A 56 -20.01 0.91 -2.35
N LYS A 57 -21.07 0.49 -1.67
CA LYS A 57 -21.96 1.40 -0.93
C LYS A 57 -21.76 1.24 0.56
N ASP A 58 -21.70 2.35 1.28
CA ASP A 58 -21.68 2.29 2.74
C ASP A 58 -23.07 1.98 3.30
N GLY A 59 -23.15 1.76 4.62
CA GLY A 59 -24.41 1.44 5.29
C GLY A 59 -25.46 2.56 5.24
N ALA A 60 -25.08 3.78 4.84
CA ALA A 60 -25.99 4.90 4.61
C ALA A 60 -26.37 5.05 3.12
N GLY A 61 -25.89 4.15 2.25
CA GLY A 61 -26.17 4.16 0.82
C GLY A 61 -25.25 5.07 0.01
N ASN A 62 -24.28 5.75 0.64
CA ASN A 62 -23.35 6.62 -0.08
C ASN A 62 -22.32 5.78 -0.83
N GLN A 63 -21.99 6.22 -2.04
CA GLN A 63 -21.01 5.54 -2.87
C GLN A 63 -19.58 5.76 -2.32
N CYS A 64 -18.76 4.73 -2.37
CA CYS A 64 -17.38 4.77 -1.94
C CYS A 64 -16.52 3.82 -2.78
N VAL A 65 -15.22 4.05 -2.77
CA VAL A 65 -14.24 3.19 -3.45
C VAL A 65 -13.51 2.34 -2.43
N ALA A 66 -13.54 1.03 -2.60
CA ALA A 66 -12.92 0.06 -1.71
C ALA A 66 -11.68 -0.58 -2.34
N PHE A 67 -10.65 -0.78 -1.52
CA PHE A 67 -9.43 -1.51 -1.87
C PHE A 67 -9.18 -2.63 -0.86
N ASP A 68 -8.84 -3.82 -1.37
CA ASP A 68 -8.35 -4.90 -0.51
C ASP A 68 -6.84 -4.80 -0.35
N VAL A 69 -6.39 -4.49 0.87
CA VAL A 69 -4.97 -4.42 1.18
C VAL A 69 -4.61 -5.58 2.08
N VAL A 70 -3.77 -6.49 1.58
CA VAL A 70 -3.41 -7.74 2.27
C VAL A 70 -2.01 -7.59 2.89
N PHE A 71 -1.92 -7.86 4.19
CA PHE A 71 -0.67 -7.93 4.94
C PHE A 71 -0.40 -9.35 5.47
N HIS A 72 0.79 -9.58 6.01
CA HIS A 72 1.06 -10.77 6.81
C HIS A 72 0.19 -10.77 8.11
N PRO A 73 -0.28 -11.93 8.61
CA PRO A 73 -1.13 -11.99 9.80
C PRO A 73 -0.52 -11.32 11.05
N GLU A 74 0.80 -11.38 11.23
CA GLU A 74 1.49 -10.74 12.36
C GLU A 74 1.21 -9.23 12.45
N VAL A 75 1.19 -8.54 11.31
CA VAL A 75 0.88 -7.11 11.23
C VAL A 75 -0.54 -6.85 11.73
N ILE A 76 -1.49 -7.66 11.27
CA ILE A 76 -2.90 -7.50 11.63
C ILE A 76 -3.14 -7.85 13.11
N THR A 77 -2.49 -8.87 13.63
CA THR A 77 -2.55 -9.21 15.07
C THR A 77 -1.97 -8.09 15.92
N ARG A 78 -0.85 -7.46 15.51
CA ARG A 78 -0.28 -6.30 16.20
C ARG A 78 -1.23 -5.10 16.16
N CYS A 79 -1.86 -4.82 15.02
CA CYS A 79 -2.87 -3.75 14.89
C CYS A 79 -4.10 -3.95 15.79
N GLN A 80 -4.44 -5.18 16.15
CA GLN A 80 -5.55 -5.46 17.08
C GLN A 80 -5.20 -5.14 18.53
N LYS A 81 -3.91 -5.19 18.89
CA LYS A 81 -3.40 -4.91 20.24
C LYS A 81 -3.01 -3.44 20.43
N GLU A 82 -2.44 -2.83 19.40
CA GLU A 82 -1.85 -1.49 19.43
C GLU A 82 -2.62 -0.54 18.50
N THR A 83 -3.37 0.41 19.07
CA THR A 83 -4.15 1.39 18.29
C THR A 83 -3.26 2.34 17.47
N GLY A 84 -2.14 2.79 18.03
CA GLY A 84 -1.17 3.62 17.29
C GLY A 84 -0.53 2.90 16.10
N PHE A 85 -0.24 1.61 16.25
CA PHE A 85 0.25 0.79 15.14
C PHE A 85 -0.82 0.60 14.07
N LYS A 86 -2.08 0.40 14.46
CA LYS A 86 -3.22 0.30 13.54
C LYS A 86 -3.35 1.52 12.64
N GLU A 87 -3.24 2.73 13.19
CA GLU A 87 -3.27 3.98 12.43
C GLU A 87 -2.06 4.13 11.50
N THR A 88 -0.89 3.72 11.98
CA THR A 88 0.36 3.73 11.20
C THR A 88 0.26 2.81 9.98
N VAL A 89 -0.26 1.59 10.16
CA VAL A 89 -0.44 0.62 9.07
C VAL A 89 -1.51 1.08 8.08
N ALA A 90 -2.61 1.66 8.56
CA ALA A 90 -3.64 2.24 7.68
C ALA A 90 -3.08 3.41 6.85
N SER A 91 -2.29 4.28 7.48
CA SER A 91 -1.61 5.39 6.80
C SER A 91 -0.62 4.88 5.75
N PHE A 92 0.18 3.87 6.09
CA PHE A 92 1.11 3.22 5.16
C PHE A 92 0.40 2.59 3.95
N ALA A 93 -0.70 1.88 4.19
CA ALA A 93 -1.53 1.32 3.12
C ALA A 93 -2.09 2.41 2.20
N PHE A 94 -2.61 3.50 2.78
CA PHE A 94 -3.17 4.62 2.03
C PHE A 94 -2.12 5.35 1.20
N GLN A 95 -0.90 5.56 1.71
CA GLN A 95 0.18 6.21 0.95
C GLN A 95 0.52 5.48 -0.36
N ASN A 96 0.37 4.15 -0.40
CA ASN A 96 0.54 3.40 -1.64
C ASN A 96 -0.55 3.75 -2.67
N ILE A 97 -1.78 3.96 -2.20
CA ILE A 97 -2.92 4.38 -3.03
C ILE A 97 -2.78 5.85 -3.45
N GLN A 98 -2.40 6.75 -2.56
CA GLN A 98 -2.14 8.17 -2.86
C GLN A 98 -1.13 8.33 -4.00
N ARG A 99 0.00 7.60 -3.94
CA ARG A 99 1.03 7.67 -4.97
C ARG A 99 0.53 7.19 -6.34
N LYS A 100 -0.28 6.12 -6.34
CA LYS A 100 -0.79 5.46 -7.56
C LYS A 100 -1.95 6.22 -8.21
N PHE A 101 -2.85 6.78 -7.41
CA PHE A 101 -4.10 7.38 -7.87
C PHE A 101 -4.17 8.90 -7.69
N LYS A 102 -3.10 9.53 -7.20
CA LYS A 102 -3.00 10.98 -6.99
C LYS A 102 -4.17 11.55 -6.16
N VAL A 103 -4.61 10.79 -5.15
CA VAL A 103 -5.62 11.20 -4.16
C VAL A 103 -4.97 11.83 -2.94
N GLN A 104 -5.64 12.82 -2.36
CA GLN A 104 -5.22 13.45 -1.11
C GLN A 104 -6.27 13.24 -0.02
N PRO A 105 -5.89 13.07 1.24
CA PRO A 105 -6.84 12.94 2.33
C PRO A 105 -7.42 14.31 2.66
N SER A 106 -8.75 14.42 2.68
CA SER A 106 -9.45 15.63 3.15
C SER A 106 -9.72 15.60 4.66
N GLY A 107 -9.48 14.45 5.32
CA GLY A 107 -9.70 14.28 6.75
C GLY A 107 -8.93 13.12 7.39
N LYS A 108 -9.40 12.69 8.58
CA LYS A 108 -8.76 11.63 9.37
C LYS A 108 -9.37 10.25 9.08
N PHE A 109 -8.61 9.19 9.36
CA PHE A 109 -9.11 7.82 9.32
C PHE A 109 -10.25 7.61 10.33
N LYS A 110 -11.30 6.93 9.88
CA LYS A 110 -12.35 6.35 10.70
C LYS A 110 -12.21 4.83 10.66
N PHE A 111 -12.40 4.17 11.79
CA PHE A 111 -12.33 2.71 11.91
C PHE A 111 -13.69 2.14 12.34
N PRO A 112 -14.60 1.86 11.38
CA PRO A 112 -15.88 1.24 11.69
C PRO A 112 -15.69 -0.11 12.40
N ARG A 113 -16.69 -0.53 13.19
CA ARG A 113 -16.77 -1.90 13.73
C ARG A 113 -17.17 -2.92 12.66
N LEU A 114 -16.54 -2.82 11.49
CA LEU A 114 -16.77 -3.67 10.32
C LEU A 114 -15.47 -4.44 10.03
N ARG A 115 -15.59 -5.74 9.73
CA ARG A 115 -14.44 -6.58 9.39
C ARG A 115 -14.02 -6.44 7.93
N TYR A 116 -14.98 -6.19 7.05
CA TYR A 116 -14.78 -6.11 5.61
C TYR A 116 -15.96 -5.36 4.96
N MET A 117 -15.67 -4.49 3.99
CA MET A 117 -16.68 -3.84 3.14
C MET A 117 -16.84 -4.60 1.81
N GLY A 118 -18.08 -5.01 1.52
CA GLY A 118 -18.46 -5.85 0.39
C GLY A 118 -18.71 -7.31 0.78
N ILE A 119 -18.88 -8.18 -0.21
CA ILE A 119 -19.26 -9.59 0.02
C ILE A 119 -18.04 -10.43 0.47
N ARG A 120 -16.97 -10.44 -0.33
CA ARG A 120 -15.74 -11.20 -0.07
C ARG A 120 -14.50 -10.54 -0.69
N PRO A 121 -13.30 -10.73 -0.12
CA PRO A 121 -12.04 -10.28 -0.72
C PRO A 121 -11.84 -10.86 -2.12
N ALA A 122 -11.38 -10.01 -3.04
CA ALA A 122 -11.00 -10.47 -4.38
C ALA A 122 -9.71 -11.31 -4.33
N LYS A 123 -9.59 -12.33 -5.19
CA LYS A 123 -8.35 -13.11 -5.30
C LYS A 123 -7.23 -12.21 -5.84
N GLN A 124 -6.10 -12.17 -5.15
CA GLN A 124 -4.93 -11.38 -5.55
C GLN A 124 -3.79 -12.29 -6.01
N ARG A 125 -3.17 -11.96 -7.15
CA ARG A 125 -1.98 -12.65 -7.67
C ARG A 125 -0.73 -12.02 -7.07
N ILE A 126 -0.01 -12.78 -6.26
CA ILE A 126 1.28 -12.37 -5.69
C ILE A 126 2.39 -13.03 -6.50
N ARG A 127 3.31 -12.22 -7.03
CA ARG A 127 4.51 -12.74 -7.69
C ARG A 127 5.45 -13.28 -6.61
N LYS A 128 5.59 -14.61 -6.52
CA LYS A 128 6.61 -15.22 -5.66
C LYS A 128 7.98 -14.77 -6.14
N ARG A 129 8.81 -14.22 -5.25
CA ARG A 129 10.24 -14.10 -5.54
C ARG A 129 10.82 -15.52 -5.52
N PRO A 130 11.73 -15.88 -6.44
CA PRO A 130 12.45 -17.13 -6.30
C PRO A 130 13.16 -17.12 -4.95
N ALA A 131 13.01 -18.20 -4.18
CA ALA A 131 13.79 -18.39 -2.96
C ALA A 131 15.26 -18.19 -3.34
N SER A 132 15.94 -17.26 -2.67
CA SER A 132 17.36 -16.99 -2.90
C SER A 132 18.10 -18.33 -2.94
N ARG A 133 18.75 -18.64 -4.08
CA ARG A 133 19.75 -19.70 -4.16
C ARG A 133 20.72 -19.43 -3.01
N LYS A 134 20.80 -20.36 -2.04
CA LYS A 134 21.97 -20.44 -1.17
C LYS A 134 23.16 -20.63 -2.11
N VAL A 135 23.99 -19.60 -2.24
CA VAL A 135 25.30 -19.75 -2.86
C VAL A 135 26.14 -20.45 -1.80
N GLU A 136 26.36 -21.75 -1.95
CA GLU A 136 27.50 -22.40 -1.31
C GLU A 136 28.75 -21.86 -2.00
N GLU A 137 29.59 -21.13 -1.25
CA GLU A 137 30.91 -20.75 -1.70
C GLU A 137 31.77 -22.01 -1.81
N ILE A 138 32.14 -22.38 -3.04
CA ILE A 138 33.33 -23.18 -3.31
C ILE A 138 34.35 -22.21 -3.92
N GLY A 139 35.52 -22.13 -3.29
CA GLY A 139 36.50 -21.06 -3.48
C GLY A 139 37.11 -20.96 -4.89
N GLY A 140 37.73 -19.80 -5.16
CA GLY A 140 38.60 -19.58 -6.32
C GLY A 140 38.68 -18.13 -6.82
N THR A 141 39.70 -17.40 -6.35
CA THR A 141 40.49 -16.32 -7.01
C THR A 141 39.93 -15.44 -8.17
N LYS A 142 39.92 -14.10 -7.93
CA LYS A 142 40.19 -12.89 -8.77
C LYS A 142 39.92 -12.98 -10.31
N SER A 143 39.19 -12.07 -11.00
CA SER A 143 39.33 -10.60 -11.15
C SER A 143 38.14 -10.00 -11.99
N PRO A 144 38.01 -8.67 -12.21
CA PRO A 144 36.71 -7.97 -12.45
C PRO A 144 36.43 -7.55 -13.90
N LEU A 145 35.14 -7.39 -14.28
CA LEU A 145 34.49 -6.20 -14.90
C LEU A 145 33.03 -6.51 -15.38
N PRO A 146 32.24 -5.54 -15.89
CA PRO A 146 31.06 -4.98 -15.23
C PRO A 146 29.72 -5.43 -15.84
N SER A 147 28.65 -5.49 -15.05
CA SER A 147 27.29 -5.66 -15.59
C SER A 147 26.32 -4.69 -14.94
N SER A 148 25.96 -3.70 -15.75
CA SER A 148 24.67 -3.01 -15.79
C SER A 148 23.52 -3.88 -15.28
N GLY A 149 22.71 -3.32 -14.38
CA GLY A 149 21.53 -4.00 -13.85
C GLY A 149 20.73 -3.07 -12.96
N ASP A 150 19.68 -2.50 -13.55
CA ASP A 150 18.74 -1.55 -12.97
C ASP A 150 18.20 -1.99 -11.60
N LYS A 151 18.58 -1.26 -10.55
CA LYS A 151 17.94 -1.35 -9.24
C LYS A 151 16.72 -0.43 -9.24
N LEU A 152 15.54 -1.02 -9.35
CA LEU A 152 14.28 -0.36 -8.99
C LEU A 152 14.38 0.17 -7.54
N PRO A 153 13.98 1.44 -7.26
CA PRO A 153 14.22 2.03 -5.97
C PRO A 153 13.36 1.39 -4.86
N PRO A 154 13.93 1.11 -3.67
CA PRO A 154 13.15 0.73 -2.51
C PRO A 154 12.32 1.94 -2.06
N THR A 155 10.99 1.77 -2.03
CA THR A 155 10.13 2.79 -1.42
C THR A 155 10.45 2.89 0.07
N MET A 156 11.02 4.02 0.47
CA MET A 156 11.32 4.37 1.86
C MET A 156 10.08 4.86 2.61
N PHE A 157 10.00 4.57 3.91
CA PHE A 157 9.15 5.29 4.85
C PHE A 157 10.07 5.96 5.88
N GLN A 158 10.07 7.30 5.92
CA GLN A 158 10.74 8.10 6.95
C GLN A 158 9.67 8.70 7.87
N ALA A 159 9.78 8.42 9.17
CA ALA A 159 9.10 9.18 10.22
C ALA A 159 9.97 10.38 10.62
N LYS A 160 10.08 11.35 9.72
CA LYS A 160 10.47 12.77 9.89
C LYS A 160 10.52 13.35 8.48
N ILE A 161 9.87 14.48 8.26
CA ILE A 161 9.74 15.12 6.93
C ILE A 161 11.06 15.83 6.57
N PRO A 162 11.79 15.40 5.54
CA PRO A 162 12.50 16.33 4.67
C PRO A 162 11.59 16.64 3.47
N LYS A 163 11.37 17.94 3.20
CA LYS A 163 10.84 18.42 1.92
C LYS A 163 11.85 18.07 0.82
N VAL A 164 11.80 16.84 0.32
CA VAL A 164 12.49 16.48 -0.93
C VAL A 164 11.52 16.80 -2.06
N LYS A 165 11.80 17.91 -2.77
CA LYS A 165 11.24 18.22 -4.09
C LYS A 165 11.79 17.23 -5.13
N ALA A 166 11.54 15.93 -4.95
CA ALA A 166 11.69 14.98 -6.03
C ALA A 166 10.37 14.99 -6.78
N GLU A 167 10.39 15.47 -8.03
CA GLU A 167 9.28 15.21 -8.93
C GLU A 167 9.00 13.71 -8.91
N PRO A 168 7.74 13.28 -8.70
CA PRO A 168 7.43 11.87 -8.72
C PRO A 168 7.89 11.30 -10.06
N PRO A 169 8.52 10.11 -10.08
CA PRO A 169 8.97 9.50 -11.33
C PRO A 169 7.84 9.54 -12.36
N PRO A 170 8.16 9.83 -13.64
CA PRO A 170 7.15 9.99 -14.67
C PRO A 170 6.26 8.74 -14.71
N MET A 171 4.95 8.96 -14.62
CA MET A 171 3.97 7.88 -14.61
C MET A 171 4.14 7.01 -15.86
N THR A 172 4.14 5.70 -15.67
CA THR A 172 4.09 4.78 -16.81
C THR A 172 2.76 4.91 -17.54
N LYS A 173 2.71 4.58 -18.84
CA LYS A 173 1.45 4.58 -19.62
C LYS A 173 0.35 3.73 -18.95
N GLN A 174 0.74 2.65 -18.28
CA GLN A 174 -0.17 1.78 -17.54
C GLN A 174 -0.76 2.46 -16.30
N GLU A 175 0.07 3.18 -15.52
CA GLU A 175 -0.39 3.94 -14.37
C GLU A 175 -1.29 5.11 -14.76
N ALA A 176 -0.97 5.81 -15.86
CA ALA A 176 -1.81 6.88 -16.39
C ALA A 176 -3.20 6.37 -16.82
N LYS A 177 -3.26 5.23 -17.51
CA LYS A 177 -4.52 4.58 -17.87
C LYS A 177 -5.30 4.19 -16.62
N LEU A 178 -4.64 3.60 -15.62
CA LEU A 178 -5.28 3.20 -14.37
C LEU A 178 -5.81 4.40 -13.58
N LEU A 179 -5.09 5.52 -13.58
CA LEU A 179 -5.54 6.77 -12.97
C LEU A 179 -6.78 7.34 -13.68
N GLU A 180 -6.81 7.28 -15.00
CA GLU A 180 -7.96 7.72 -15.79
C GLU A 180 -9.17 6.80 -15.56
N ASP A 181 -8.95 5.49 -15.54
CA ASP A 181 -9.99 4.51 -15.21
C ASP A 181 -10.53 4.75 -13.79
N PHE A 182 -9.65 5.07 -12.83
CA PHE A 182 -10.06 5.45 -11.48
C PHE A 182 -10.91 6.72 -11.45
N ARG A 183 -10.49 7.79 -12.16
CA ARG A 183 -11.28 9.03 -12.27
C ARG A 183 -12.64 8.80 -12.91
N LYS A 184 -12.70 7.97 -13.96
CA LYS A 184 -13.97 7.58 -14.60
C LYS A 184 -14.87 6.82 -13.65
N HIS A 185 -14.31 5.87 -12.90
CA HIS A 185 -15.04 5.11 -11.89
C HIS A 185 -15.60 6.02 -10.80
N VAL A 186 -14.77 6.93 -10.27
CA VAL A 186 -15.20 7.93 -9.29
C VAL A 186 -16.30 8.85 -9.84
N ARG A 187 -16.17 9.35 -11.07
CA ARG A 187 -17.19 10.19 -11.71
C ARG A 187 -18.50 9.44 -12.00
N ALA A 188 -18.46 8.12 -12.20
CA ALA A 188 -19.67 7.33 -12.41
C ALA A 188 -20.50 7.19 -11.13
N ILE A 189 -19.90 7.40 -9.96
CA ILE A 189 -20.52 7.15 -8.66
C ILE A 189 -20.85 8.41 -7.85
N THR A 190 -20.35 9.55 -8.28
CA THR A 190 -20.54 10.88 -7.68
C THR A 190 -21.59 11.64 -8.48
#